data_AF-I3N941-F1
#
_entry.id   AF-I3N941-F1
#
_cell.length_a   1.000
_cell.length_b   1.000
_cell.length_c   1.000
_cell.angle_alpha   90.00
_cell.angle_beta   90.00
_cell.angle_gamma   90.00
#
_symmetry.space_group_name_H-M   'P 1'
#
loop_
_entity.id
_entity.type
_entity.pdbx_description
1 polymer ?
#
loop_
_entity_poly.entity_id
_entity_poly.type
_entity_poly.pdbx_seq_one_letter_code
_entity_poly.pdbx_strand_id
1 'polypeptide(L)'
;MTVYTLVVVSYFLISRGIIYDVIVEPPSFGSMTDDHGHQRPVAFLAYRVNGQYIMEGLASSFLFIMGGLGFIILDRSIAPNIPELNRFLLLFIGFICALQSFVMARIFMRMKLPGYLMG
;
A
#
# COMPACT_ATOMS: atom_id res chain seq x y z
N MET A 1 -5.65 15.48 -17.71
CA MET A 1 -5.99 14.54 -16.62
C MET A 1 -5.94 13.08 -17.04
N THR A 2 -6.36 12.71 -18.26
CA THR A 2 -6.33 11.32 -18.76
C THR A 2 -4.92 10.68 -18.71
N VAL A 3 -3.90 11.39 -19.20
CA VAL A 3 -2.50 10.92 -19.13
C VAL A 3 -2.03 10.72 -17.68
N TYR A 4 -2.42 11.62 -16.77
CA TYR A 4 -2.11 11.51 -15.35
C TYR A 4 -2.72 10.23 -14.74
N THR A 5 -4.00 9.96 -15.03
CA THR A 5 -4.66 8.73 -14.58
C THR A 5 -3.96 7.48 -15.11
N LEU A 6 -3.56 7.46 -16.38
CA LEU A 6 -2.80 6.34 -16.96
C LEU A 6 -1.45 6.13 -16.25
N VAL A 7 -0.74 7.20 -15.91
CA VAL A 7 0.51 7.11 -15.16
C VAL A 7 0.28 6.54 -13.76
N VAL A 8 -0.74 7.01 -13.03
CA VAL A 8 -1.08 6.48 -11.69
C VAL A 8 -1.47 4.99 -11.77
N VAL A 9 -2.23 4.59 -12.79
CA VAL A 9 -2.58 3.18 -13.02
C VAL A 9 -1.32 2.36 -13.35
N SER A 10 -0.42 2.87 -14.18
CA SER A 10 0.84 2.18 -14.47
C SER A 10 1.71 2.03 -13.21
N TYR A 11 1.74 3.05 -12.34
CA TYR A 11 2.43 3.00 -11.06
C TYR A 11 1.87 1.90 -10.15
N PHE A 12 0.53 1.75 -10.08
CA PHE A 12 -0.11 0.63 -9.37
C PHE A 12 0.39 -0.73 -9.83
N LEU A 13 0.38 -0.93 -11.15
CA LEU A 13 0.66 -2.21 -11.78
C LEU A 13 2.12 -2.61 -11.62
N ILE A 14 3.03 -1.65 -11.77
CA ILE A 14 4.47 -1.89 -11.63
C ILE A 14 4.84 -2.10 -10.16
N SER A 15 4.34 -1.26 -9.24
CA SER A 15 4.64 -1.37 -7.81
C SER A 15 4.06 -2.63 -7.16
N ARG A 16 2.92 -3.14 -7.65
CA ARG A 16 2.39 -4.44 -7.27
C ARG A 16 3.37 -5.58 -7.54
N GLY A 17 4.24 -5.42 -8.54
CA GLY A 17 5.22 -6.43 -8.92
C GLY A 17 4.77 -7.35 -10.05
N ILE A 18 4.00 -6.86 -11.04
CA ILE A 18 3.57 -7.69 -12.20
C ILE A 18 4.76 -8.36 -12.91
N ILE A 19 5.92 -7.71 -12.99
CA ILE A 19 7.13 -8.31 -13.58
C ILE A 19 7.58 -9.53 -12.74
N TYR A 20 7.53 -9.41 -11.41
CA TYR A 20 7.85 -10.51 -10.51
C TYR A 20 6.81 -11.64 -10.61
N ASP A 21 5.52 -11.29 -10.70
CA ASP A 21 4.42 -12.24 -10.90
C ASP A 21 4.63 -13.08 -12.18
N VAL A 22 5.06 -12.46 -13.28
CA VAL A 22 5.29 -13.13 -14.57
C VAL A 22 6.54 -14.00 -14.58
N ILE A 23 7.62 -13.59 -13.90
CA ILE A 23 8.90 -14.33 -13.92
C ILE A 23 8.87 -15.49 -12.92
N VAL A 24 8.32 -15.26 -11.73
CA VAL A 24 8.45 -16.17 -10.58
C VAL A 24 7.19 -16.96 -10.31
N GLU A 25 6.05 -16.52 -10.84
CA GLU A 25 4.72 -17.15 -10.64
C GLU A 25 4.46 -17.54 -9.17
N PRO A 26 4.63 -16.61 -8.20
CA PRO A 26 4.45 -16.91 -6.79
C PRO A 26 2.98 -17.24 -6.48
N PRO A 27 2.70 -18.05 -5.44
CA PRO A 27 1.34 -18.31 -5.02
C PRO A 27 0.67 -17.04 -4.49
N SER A 28 -0.66 -16.97 -4.58
CA SER A 28 -1.43 -15.80 -4.12
C SER A 28 -1.34 -15.57 -2.61
N PHE A 29 -1.31 -16.66 -1.85
CA PHE A 29 -1.17 -16.68 -0.39
C PHE A 29 -0.20 -17.79 0.02
N GLY A 30 0.57 -17.57 1.08
CA GLY A 30 1.30 -18.62 1.77
C GLY A 30 0.40 -19.37 2.76
N SER A 31 0.90 -20.48 3.30
CA SER A 31 0.31 -21.20 4.41
C SER A 31 1.34 -21.38 5.52
N MET A 32 0.99 -21.03 6.76
CA MET A 32 1.80 -21.36 7.93
C MET A 32 1.03 -22.36 8.77
N THR A 33 1.70 -23.45 9.14
CA THR A 33 1.13 -24.45 10.03
C THR A 33 1.16 -23.89 11.45
N ASP A 34 -0.01 -23.80 12.05
CA ASP A 34 -0.19 -23.47 13.47
C ASP A 34 0.32 -24.62 14.35
N ASP A 35 0.54 -24.36 15.64
CA ASP A 35 1.05 -25.37 16.60
C ASP A 35 0.11 -26.59 16.72
N HIS A 36 -1.15 -26.43 16.32
CA HIS A 36 -2.17 -27.47 16.27
C HIS A 36 -2.27 -28.21 14.91
N GLY A 37 -1.37 -27.95 13.96
CA GLY A 37 -1.35 -28.60 12.64
C GLY A 37 -2.30 -28.00 11.60
N HIS A 38 -3.05 -26.95 11.95
CA HIS A 38 -3.93 -26.26 11.01
C HIS A 38 -3.15 -25.30 10.12
N GLN A 39 -3.38 -25.35 8.81
CA GLN A 39 -2.80 -24.37 7.88
C GLN A 39 -3.58 -23.07 7.93
N ARG A 40 -2.92 -21.99 8.34
CA ARG A 40 -3.47 -20.63 8.29
C ARG A 40 -2.92 -19.90 7.06
N PRO A 41 -3.77 -19.22 6.27
CA PRO A 41 -3.30 -18.44 5.14
C PRO A 41 -2.49 -17.25 5.65
N VAL A 42 -1.30 -17.06 5.10
CA VAL A 42 -0.43 -15.93 5.41
C VAL A 42 -0.26 -15.09 4.15
N ALA A 43 -0.63 -13.81 4.25
CA ALA A 43 -0.56 -12.87 3.13
C ALA A 43 0.84 -12.29 2.89
N PHE A 44 1.76 -12.41 3.86
CA PHE A 44 3.10 -11.82 3.81
C PHE A 44 4.20 -12.87 3.87
N LEU A 45 5.22 -12.71 3.04
CA LEU A 45 6.41 -13.55 3.11
C LEU A 45 7.43 -12.97 4.10
N ALA A 46 7.33 -13.39 5.37
CA ALA A 46 8.25 -12.95 6.41
C ALA A 46 9.70 -13.42 6.16
N TYR A 47 10.68 -12.64 6.61
CA TYR A 47 12.13 -12.91 6.56
C TYR A 47 12.79 -12.92 5.18
N ARG A 48 12.02 -12.87 4.08
CA ARG A 48 12.56 -12.84 2.71
C ARG A 48 12.19 -11.54 2.01
N VAL A 49 13.12 -10.58 2.00
CA VAL A 49 12.90 -9.23 1.45
C VAL A 49 12.60 -9.24 -0.04
N ASN A 50 13.33 -10.07 -0.80
CA ASN A 50 13.23 -10.15 -2.26
C ASN A 50 12.09 -11.04 -2.75
N GLY A 51 11.37 -11.71 -1.84
CA GLY A 51 10.21 -12.52 -2.18
C GLY A 51 8.93 -11.77 -1.86
N GLN A 52 7.88 -12.05 -2.63
CA GLN A 52 6.60 -11.37 -2.49
C GLN A 52 5.47 -12.29 -2.95
N TYR A 53 4.38 -12.32 -2.19
CA TYR A 53 3.12 -12.91 -2.65
C TYR A 53 2.29 -11.88 -3.42
N ILE A 54 1.40 -12.35 -4.30
CA ILE A 54 0.56 -11.46 -5.12
C ILE A 54 -0.27 -10.52 -4.24
N MET A 55 -0.82 -11.02 -3.13
CA MET A 55 -1.63 -10.23 -2.20
C MET A 55 -0.83 -9.19 -1.41
N GLU A 56 0.41 -9.51 -1.05
CA GLU A 56 1.34 -8.55 -0.44
C GLU A 56 1.64 -7.38 -1.41
N GLY A 57 1.88 -7.70 -2.68
CA GLY A 57 2.08 -6.70 -3.73
C GLY A 57 0.87 -5.82 -3.97
N LEU A 58 -0.32 -6.43 -4.05
CA LEU A 58 -1.58 -5.70 -4.22
C LEU A 58 -1.87 -4.77 -3.05
N ALA A 59 -1.67 -5.23 -1.82
CA ALA A 59 -1.92 -4.42 -0.62
C ALA A 59 -0.94 -3.24 -0.54
N SER A 60 0.34 -3.46 -0.82
CA SER A 60 1.36 -2.40 -0.76
C SER A 60 1.16 -1.34 -1.84
N SER A 61 0.93 -1.73 -3.09
CA SER A 61 0.70 -0.77 -4.18
C SER A 61 -0.59 0.06 -3.98
N PHE A 62 -1.63 -0.55 -3.42
CA PHE A 62 -2.87 0.16 -3.07
C PHE A 62 -2.62 1.24 -2.01
N LEU A 63 -1.85 0.92 -0.96
CA LEU A 63 -1.50 1.90 0.08
C LEU A 63 -0.67 3.06 -0.46
N PHE A 64 0.26 2.81 -1.39
CA PHE A 64 1.06 3.86 -2.01
C PHE A 64 0.21 4.84 -2.82
N ILE A 65 -0.76 4.34 -3.58
CA ILE A 65 -1.67 5.20 -4.35
C ILE A 65 -2.61 5.96 -3.44
N MET A 66 -3.13 5.30 -2.39
CA MET A 66 -3.95 5.96 -1.39
C MET A 66 -3.18 7.13 -0.76
N GLY A 67 -1.93 6.93 -0.36
CA GLY A 67 -1.08 8.01 0.14
C GLY A 67 -0.85 9.14 -0.85
N GLY A 68 -0.53 8.82 -2.10
CA GLY A 68 -0.36 9.81 -3.18
C GLY A 68 -1.65 10.60 -3.45
N LEU A 69 -2.79 9.92 -3.53
CA LEU A 69 -4.12 10.56 -3.65
C LEU A 69 -4.43 11.45 -2.45
N GLY A 70 -4.04 11.05 -1.24
CA GLY A 70 -4.15 11.88 -0.04
C GLY A 70 -3.48 13.24 -0.20
N PHE A 71 -2.26 13.27 -0.74
CA PHE A 71 -1.55 14.53 -1.01
C PHE A 71 -2.22 15.38 -2.11
N ILE A 72 -2.76 14.76 -3.16
CA ILE A 72 -3.49 15.50 -4.20
C ILE A 72 -4.78 16.12 -3.64
N ILE A 73 -5.48 15.40 -2.76
CA ILE A 73 -6.67 15.91 -2.06
C ILE A 73 -6.29 17.09 -1.17
N LEU A 74 -5.16 17.00 -0.45
CA LEU A 74 -4.63 18.10 0.36
C LEU A 74 -4.32 19.33 -0.49
N ASP A 75 -3.63 19.17 -1.62
CA ASP A 75 -3.34 20.27 -2.55
C ASP A 75 -4.65 20.90 -3.08
N ARG A 76 -5.63 20.06 -3.45
CA ARG A 76 -6.93 20.53 -3.93
C ARG A 76 -7.72 21.28 -2.87
N SER A 77 -7.56 20.95 -1.58
CA SER A 77 -8.26 21.63 -0.48
C SER A 77 -7.87 23.11 -0.33
N ILE A 78 -6.68 23.49 -0.79
CA ILE A 78 -6.14 24.86 -0.73
C ILE A 78 -6.72 25.75 -1.84
N ALA A 79 -7.34 25.16 -2.87
CA ALA A 79 -7.85 25.90 -4.01
C ALA A 79 -8.83 27.03 -3.62
N PRO A 80 -8.72 28.22 -4.23
CA PRO A 80 -9.70 29.29 -4.06
C PRO A 80 -11.03 28.85 -4.69
N ASN A 81 -12.16 29.21 -4.06
CA ASN A 81 -13.55 28.84 -4.42
C ASN A 81 -14.13 27.53 -3.86
N ILE A 82 -13.65 27.04 -2.70
CA ILE A 82 -14.28 25.92 -1.99
C ILE A 82 -15.01 26.46 -0.73
N PRO A 83 -16.26 26.04 -0.45
CA PRO A 83 -16.95 26.37 0.81
C PRO A 83 -16.14 25.91 2.03
N GLU A 84 -16.16 26.67 3.13
CA GLU A 84 -15.30 26.42 4.30
C GLU A 84 -15.44 25.00 4.88
N LEU A 85 -16.68 24.48 4.97
CA LEU A 85 -16.94 23.14 5.47
C LEU A 85 -16.33 22.05 4.57
N ASN A 86 -16.47 22.18 3.25
CA ASN A 86 -15.89 21.22 2.30
C ASN A 86 -14.37 21.27 2.33
N ARG A 87 -13.78 22.47 2.48
CA ARG A 87 -12.34 22.64 2.63
C ARG A 87 -11.83 21.90 3.88
N PHE A 88 -12.50 22.08 5.02
CA PHE A 88 -12.12 21.42 6.26
C PHE A 88 -12.21 19.89 6.16
N LEU A 89 -13.30 19.37 5.58
CA LEU A 89 -13.48 17.93 5.35
C LEU A 89 -12.41 17.34 4.42
N LEU A 90 -12.13 18.01 3.29
CA LEU A 90 -11.10 17.58 2.34
C LEU A 90 -9.71 17.55 2.98
N LEU A 91 -9.38 18.56 3.78
CA LEU A 91 -8.12 18.63 4.51
C LEU A 91 -7.99 17.46 5.49
N PHE A 92 -9.05 17.19 6.27
CA PHE A 92 -9.07 16.09 7.23
C PHE A 92 -8.94 14.72 6.56
N ILE A 93 -9.69 14.48 5.48
CA ILE A 93 -9.64 13.22 4.72
C ILE A 93 -8.26 13.04 4.07
N GLY A 94 -7.73 14.07 3.42
CA GLY A 94 -6.41 14.02 2.78
C GLY A 94 -5.31 13.73 3.80
N PHE A 95 -5.38 14.35 4.98
CA PHE A 95 -4.43 14.12 6.07
C PHE A 95 -4.51 12.69 6.62
N ILE A 96 -5.71 12.16 6.90
CA ILE A 96 -5.89 10.78 7.35
C ILE A 96 -5.38 9.79 6.31
N CYS A 97 -5.67 10.04 5.04
CA CYS A 97 -5.26 9.19 3.93
C CYS A 97 -3.72 9.10 3.81
N ALA A 98 -3.04 10.24 3.90
CA ALA A 98 -1.58 10.31 3.91
C ALA A 98 -0.96 9.68 5.18
N LEU A 99 -1.57 9.90 6.35
CA LEU A 99 -1.08 9.32 7.61
C LEU A 99 -1.25 7.81 7.64
N GLN A 100 -2.42 7.31 7.25
CA GLN A 100 -2.74 5.88 7.23
C GLN A 100 -1.82 5.12 6.28
N SER A 101 -1.60 5.63 5.08
CA SER A 101 -0.67 5.01 4.12
C SER A 101 0.77 4.95 4.67
N PHE A 102 1.24 6.00 5.33
CA PHE A 102 2.56 6.03 5.97
C PHE A 102 2.68 5.00 7.10
N VAL A 103 1.71 4.97 8.03
CA VAL A 103 1.72 4.04 9.17
C VAL A 103 1.64 2.59 8.67
N MET A 104 0.75 2.29 7.72
CA MET A 104 0.59 0.95 7.19
C MET A 104 1.81 0.47 6.41
N ALA A 105 2.45 1.35 5.62
CA ALA A 105 3.71 1.01 4.95
C ALA A 105 4.83 0.65 5.96
N ARG A 106 4.90 1.37 7.09
CA ARG A 106 5.86 1.06 8.16
C ARG A 106 5.55 -0.27 8.86
N ILE A 107 4.27 -0.56 9.08
CA ILE A 107 3.83 -1.85 9.62
C ILE A 107 4.18 -2.98 8.65
N PHE A 108 3.97 -2.82 7.35
CA PHE A 108 4.35 -3.82 6.34
C PHE A 108 5.84 -4.10 6.36
N MET A 109 6.69 -3.08 6.47
CA MET A 109 8.13 -3.28 6.61
C MET A 109 8.50 -4.05 7.88
N ARG A 110 7.82 -3.79 9.00
CA ARG A 110 8.02 -4.53 10.27
C ARG A 110 7.50 -5.98 10.21
N MET A 111 6.42 -6.24 9.47
CA MET A 111 5.90 -7.59 9.24
C MET A 111 6.85 -8.41 8.35
N LYS A 112 7.38 -7.79 7.29
CA LYS A 112 8.32 -8.44 6.37
C LYS A 112 9.68 -8.68 7.01
N LEU A 113 10.16 -7.73 7.80
CA LEU A 113 11.45 -7.78 8.52
C LEU A 113 11.21 -7.57 10.03
N PRO A 114 10.89 -8.62 10.78
CA PRO A 114 10.81 -8.53 12.23
C PRO A 114 12.20 -8.18 12.80
N GLY A 115 12.27 -7.09 13.57
CA GLY A 115 13.54 -6.51 14.06
C GLY A 115 14.08 -5.32 13.23
N TYR A 116 13.41 -4.95 12.13
CA TYR A 116 13.82 -3.81 11.30
C TYR A 116 13.80 -2.49 12.08
N LEU A 117 14.94 -1.84 12.33
CA LEU A 117 15.07 -0.59 13.11
C LEU A 117 14.69 -0.75 14.60
N MET A 118 15.13 -1.82 15.27
CA MET A 118 15.19 -1.88 16.75
C MET A 118 16.51 -1.24 17.25
N GLY A 119 16.73 0.03 16.90
CA GLY A 119 17.86 0.84 17.35
C GLY A 119 17.35 2.11 18.02
#